data_AF-A0A258BH16-F1
#
_entry.id   AF-A0A258BH16-F1
#
_cell.length_a   1.000
_cell.length_b   1.000
_cell.length_c   1.000
_cell.angle_alpha   90.00
_cell.angle_beta   90.00
_cell.angle_gamma   90.00
#
_symmetry.space_group_name_H-M   'P 1'
#
loop_
_entity.id
_entity.type
_entity.pdbx_description
1 polymer ?
#
loop_
_entity_poly.entity_id
_entity_poly.type
_entity_poly.pdbx_seq_one_letter_code
_entity_poly.pdbx_strand_id
1 'polypeptide(L)'
;SLHGITTVVMGNCGVGFAPCKNEDHDRLIRLMEGVEDIPFPVLAQGLPWTWESFPDYLDFLSTRRFDTDVCAQLPHAALRVFVMGDRGANREDATPDDIAAMAKLAKEAVIAGAMGFSTSRTLNHRTSDGQPTPTLTASEAELTGIAMGLAEAGRGVLQFVSDFDDPQKEAAMLRRIVEKTGRPLSVSLAQSDVAPNGWRHLLGAIEAAAADGVPIRAQVAPRPVGVLLGLELTLNPFSAHPTYREIADLPLPERVKRLRDPDFRARLLADAPQTDNPFLKSMVRNFGKIFQLSDPVNYEPGPESTLAAMAEARGVSPEAVALDLMLEREGSGVLYL
;
A
#
# COMPACT_ATOMS: atom_id res chain seq x y z
N SER A 1 15.98 -3.44 17.73
CA SER A 1 14.58 -3.15 17.35
C SER A 1 13.80 -2.71 18.58
N LEU A 2 13.21 -1.50 18.59
CA LEU A 2 12.31 -1.05 19.68
C LEU A 2 11.00 -1.85 19.73
N HIS A 3 10.68 -2.59 18.67
CA HIS A 3 9.46 -3.40 18.53
C HIS A 3 9.73 -4.92 18.60
N GLY A 4 10.96 -5.35 18.90
CA GLY A 4 11.32 -6.78 19.01
C GLY A 4 11.39 -7.56 17.69
N ILE A 5 11.19 -6.92 16.54
CA ILE A 5 11.31 -7.57 15.21
C ILE A 5 12.77 -7.99 14.96
N THR A 6 12.98 -9.27 14.66
CA THR A 6 14.30 -9.87 14.33
C THR A 6 14.43 -10.30 12.88
N THR A 7 13.31 -10.43 12.15
CA THR A 7 13.27 -10.89 10.76
C THR A 7 12.21 -10.12 9.99
N VAL A 8 12.51 -9.71 8.76
CA VAL A 8 11.61 -9.00 7.87
C VAL A 8 11.46 -9.77 6.57
N VAL A 9 10.22 -10.00 6.13
CA VAL A 9 9.92 -10.52 4.78
C VAL A 9 9.44 -9.35 3.92
N MET A 10 10.29 -8.89 3.01
CA MET A 10 10.04 -7.77 2.10
C MET A 10 9.52 -8.23 0.73
N GLY A 11 9.09 -7.25 -0.07
CA GLY A 11 8.49 -7.48 -1.37
C GLY A 11 7.09 -8.05 -1.29
N ASN A 12 6.24 -7.57 -0.35
CA ASN A 12 4.83 -7.97 -0.30
C ASN A 12 4.02 -7.19 -1.35
N CYS A 13 2.78 -7.61 -1.58
CA CYS A 13 1.82 -6.92 -2.43
C CYS A 13 2.25 -6.80 -3.90
N GLY A 14 3.25 -7.56 -4.34
CA GLY A 14 3.81 -7.43 -5.68
C GLY A 14 4.63 -6.17 -5.91
N VAL A 15 5.04 -5.48 -4.84
CA VAL A 15 5.78 -4.21 -4.86
C VAL A 15 7.26 -4.46 -4.61
N GLY A 16 8.13 -3.88 -5.44
CA GLY A 16 9.58 -3.95 -5.28
C GLY A 16 10.36 -3.56 -6.53
N PHE A 17 11.69 -3.56 -6.42
CA PHE A 17 12.61 -3.01 -7.43
C PHE A 17 13.45 -4.05 -8.19
N ALA A 18 13.09 -5.34 -8.10
CA ALA A 18 13.78 -6.42 -8.79
C ALA A 18 12.78 -7.49 -9.26
N PRO A 19 12.96 -8.08 -10.46
CA PRO A 19 13.97 -7.76 -11.48
C PRO A 19 13.67 -6.43 -12.19
N CYS A 20 14.68 -5.80 -12.79
CA CYS A 20 14.51 -4.56 -13.53
C CYS A 20 15.62 -4.39 -14.58
N LYS A 21 15.26 -4.15 -15.85
CA LYS A 21 16.23 -3.86 -16.91
C LYS A 21 16.76 -2.44 -16.77
N ASN A 22 17.97 -2.20 -17.29
CA ASN A 22 18.61 -0.89 -17.24
C ASN A 22 17.75 0.23 -17.84
N GLU A 23 17.04 -0.05 -18.93
CA GLU A 23 16.13 0.89 -19.58
C GLU A 23 14.82 1.16 -18.79
N ASP A 24 14.50 0.34 -17.79
CA ASP A 24 13.23 0.36 -17.07
C ASP A 24 13.31 0.95 -15.66
N HIS A 25 14.49 1.37 -15.18
CA HIS A 25 14.69 1.90 -13.82
C HIS A 25 13.73 3.05 -13.49
N ASP A 26 13.67 4.08 -14.33
CA ASP A 26 12.79 5.23 -14.13
C ASP A 26 11.31 4.84 -14.12
N ARG A 27 10.93 3.88 -14.96
CA ARG A 27 9.56 3.37 -15.02
C ARG A 27 9.20 2.68 -13.72
N LEU A 28 10.07 1.81 -13.21
CA LEU A 28 9.83 1.09 -11.97
C LEU A 28 9.83 2.06 -10.76
N ILE A 29 10.66 3.09 -10.75
CA ILE A 29 10.63 4.12 -9.70
C ILE A 29 9.28 4.85 -9.69
N ARG A 30 8.81 5.35 -10.84
CA ARG A 30 7.51 6.05 -10.92
C ARG A 30 6.34 5.16 -10.51
N LEU A 31 6.45 3.87 -10.82
CA LEU A 31 5.47 2.88 -10.42
C LEU A 31 5.38 2.74 -8.89
N MET A 32 6.52 2.72 -8.22
CA MET A 32 6.61 2.52 -6.78
C MET A 32 6.41 3.82 -5.98
N GLU A 33 6.74 4.97 -6.54
CA GLU A 33 6.61 6.30 -5.92
C GLU A 33 5.20 6.53 -5.35
N GLY A 34 4.16 6.25 -6.14
CA GLY A 34 2.78 6.43 -5.68
C GLY A 34 2.29 5.35 -4.72
N VAL A 35 2.85 4.14 -4.79
CA VAL A 35 2.39 3.00 -3.99
C VAL A 35 2.91 3.12 -2.55
N GLU A 36 4.17 3.52 -2.40
CA GLU A 36 4.85 3.61 -1.11
C GLU A 36 4.96 5.05 -0.57
N ASP A 37 4.45 6.05 -1.31
CA ASP A 37 4.55 7.49 -0.99
C ASP A 37 6.00 7.96 -0.74
N ILE A 38 6.95 7.41 -1.51
CA ILE A 38 8.37 7.76 -1.44
C ILE A 38 8.75 8.59 -2.67
N PRO A 39 9.20 9.86 -2.50
CA PRO A 39 9.48 10.74 -3.63
C PRO A 39 10.50 10.15 -4.62
N PHE A 40 10.24 10.33 -5.93
CA PHE A 40 11.14 9.87 -7.00
C PHE A 40 12.62 10.24 -6.77
N PRO A 41 12.98 11.48 -6.38
CA PRO A 41 14.39 11.84 -6.20
C PRO A 41 15.08 11.01 -5.10
N VAL A 42 14.34 10.61 -4.06
CA VAL A 42 14.86 9.78 -2.97
C VAL A 42 15.13 8.36 -3.48
N LEU A 43 14.19 7.78 -4.22
CA LEU A 43 14.34 6.46 -4.81
C LEU A 43 15.46 6.42 -5.87
N ALA A 44 15.51 7.41 -6.75
CA ALA A 44 16.52 7.50 -7.80
C ALA A 44 17.95 7.62 -7.26
N GLN A 45 18.13 8.31 -6.13
CA GLN A 45 19.44 8.39 -5.46
C GLN A 45 19.72 7.17 -4.58
N GLY A 46 18.69 6.58 -3.97
CA GLY A 46 18.83 5.49 -3.00
C GLY A 46 19.04 4.11 -3.62
N LEU A 47 18.64 3.90 -4.88
CA LEU A 47 18.76 2.64 -5.58
C LEU A 47 20.04 2.61 -6.43
N PRO A 48 21.04 1.78 -6.11
CA PRO A 48 22.30 1.74 -6.85
C PRO A 48 22.21 0.99 -8.19
N TRP A 49 21.11 0.25 -8.42
CA TRP A 49 20.86 -0.51 -9.65
C TRP A 49 21.99 -1.44 -10.08
N THR A 50 22.61 -2.13 -9.11
CA THR A 50 23.67 -3.10 -9.36
C THR A 50 23.12 -4.51 -9.63
N TRP A 51 21.87 -4.61 -10.08
CA TRP A 51 21.17 -5.86 -10.37
C TRP A 51 20.26 -5.67 -11.57
N GLU A 52 20.06 -6.74 -12.33
CA GLU A 52 19.05 -6.78 -13.39
C GLU A 52 18.04 -7.92 -13.13
N SER A 53 18.56 -9.09 -12.73
CA SER A 53 17.75 -10.24 -12.34
C SER A 53 17.42 -10.26 -10.84
N PHE A 54 16.45 -11.10 -10.44
CA PHE A 54 16.16 -11.29 -9.02
C PHE A 54 17.30 -12.01 -8.26
N PRO A 55 18.00 -13.01 -8.83
CA PRO A 55 19.23 -13.54 -8.24
C PRO A 55 20.31 -12.47 -7.99
N ASP A 56 20.56 -11.57 -8.95
CA ASP A 56 21.52 -10.47 -8.76
C ASP A 56 21.14 -9.57 -7.57
N TYR A 57 19.83 -9.34 -7.38
CA TYR A 57 19.32 -8.58 -6.26
C TYR A 57 19.56 -9.31 -4.91
N LEU A 58 19.36 -10.62 -4.86
CA LEU A 58 19.68 -11.42 -3.67
C LEU A 58 21.19 -11.41 -3.38
N ASP A 59 22.02 -11.51 -4.41
CA ASP A 59 23.48 -11.41 -4.28
C ASP A 59 23.88 -10.03 -3.75
N PHE A 60 23.30 -8.94 -4.28
CA PHE A 60 23.50 -7.59 -3.76
C PHE A 60 23.15 -7.51 -2.27
N LEU A 61 21.99 -8.01 -1.85
CA LEU A 61 21.59 -8.03 -0.44
C LEU A 61 22.55 -8.84 0.43
N SER A 62 23.08 -9.95 -0.07
CA SER A 62 24.03 -10.81 0.67
C SER A 62 25.33 -10.10 1.05
N THR A 63 25.72 -9.06 0.29
CA THR A 63 26.91 -8.23 0.59
C THR A 63 26.66 -7.21 1.71
N ARG A 64 25.40 -6.96 2.05
CA ARG A 64 25.00 -5.96 3.05
C ARG A 64 25.03 -6.57 4.45
N ARG A 65 25.05 -5.70 5.45
CA ARG A 65 24.89 -6.07 6.87
C ARG A 65 23.64 -5.43 7.40
N PHE A 66 22.81 -6.22 8.06
CA PHE A 66 21.55 -5.79 8.64
C PHE A 66 21.51 -6.16 10.12
N ASP A 67 20.80 -5.37 10.93
CA ASP A 67 20.55 -5.67 12.34
C ASP A 67 19.47 -6.76 12.52
N THR A 68 18.75 -7.10 11.45
CA THR A 68 17.69 -8.11 11.41
C THR A 68 17.90 -9.01 10.19
N ASP A 69 17.37 -10.23 10.23
CA ASP A 69 17.31 -11.08 9.06
C ASP A 69 16.40 -10.45 7.99
N VAL A 70 16.80 -10.55 6.73
CA VAL A 70 16.03 -10.03 5.60
C VAL A 70 15.71 -11.17 4.64
N CYS A 71 14.44 -11.32 4.35
CA CYS A 71 13.90 -12.28 3.40
C CYS A 71 13.20 -11.51 2.28
N ALA A 72 13.39 -11.90 1.02
CA ALA A 72 12.74 -11.23 -0.12
C ALA A 72 11.74 -12.16 -0.83
N GLN A 73 10.65 -11.59 -1.31
CA GLN A 73 9.73 -12.22 -2.26
C GLN A 73 9.86 -11.56 -3.62
N LEU A 74 9.62 -12.31 -4.70
CA LEU A 74 9.59 -11.80 -6.06
C LEU A 74 8.32 -10.94 -6.28
N PRO A 75 8.45 -9.62 -6.52
CA PRO A 75 7.32 -8.74 -6.71
C PRO A 75 6.72 -8.85 -8.11
N HIS A 76 5.41 -9.13 -8.20
CA HIS A 76 4.72 -9.27 -9.48
C HIS A 76 4.80 -8.03 -10.38
N ALA A 77 4.74 -6.81 -9.83
CA ALA A 77 4.73 -5.61 -10.66
C ALA A 77 6.06 -5.41 -11.41
N ALA A 78 7.20 -5.62 -10.72
CA ALA A 78 8.51 -5.59 -11.36
C ALA A 78 8.66 -6.72 -12.38
N LEU A 79 8.17 -7.91 -12.06
CA LEU A 79 8.19 -9.06 -12.97
C LEU A 79 7.42 -8.81 -14.27
N ARG A 80 6.24 -8.17 -14.20
CA ARG A 80 5.46 -7.78 -15.39
C ARG A 80 6.23 -6.77 -16.24
N VAL A 81 6.81 -5.73 -15.63
CA VAL A 81 7.62 -4.76 -16.38
C VAL A 81 8.82 -5.44 -17.03
N PHE A 82 9.50 -6.31 -16.31
CA PHE A 82 10.68 -7.02 -16.82
C PHE A 82 10.39 -7.90 -18.04
N VAL A 83 9.28 -8.66 -18.01
CA VAL A 83 8.90 -9.58 -19.10
C VAL A 83 8.20 -8.84 -20.25
N MET A 84 7.27 -7.93 -19.92
CA MET A 84 6.32 -7.38 -20.87
C MET A 84 6.62 -5.92 -21.26
N GLY A 85 7.55 -5.24 -20.58
CA GLY A 85 7.87 -3.82 -20.81
C GLY A 85 6.66 -2.91 -20.59
N ASP A 86 6.38 -2.04 -21.57
CA ASP A 86 5.23 -1.12 -21.55
C ASP A 86 3.88 -1.85 -21.41
N ARG A 87 3.72 -3.02 -22.05
CA ARG A 87 2.49 -3.82 -21.93
C ARG A 87 2.22 -4.18 -20.47
N GLY A 88 3.28 -4.54 -19.74
CA GLY A 88 3.22 -4.87 -18.32
C GLY A 88 2.79 -3.67 -17.49
N ALA A 89 3.45 -2.54 -17.68
CA ALA A 89 3.13 -1.29 -16.98
C ALA A 89 1.69 -0.80 -17.24
N ASN A 90 1.20 -1.00 -18.46
CA ASN A 90 -0.13 -0.57 -18.91
C ASN A 90 -1.26 -1.56 -18.57
N ARG A 91 -0.97 -2.61 -17.76
CA ARG A 91 -1.95 -3.63 -17.33
C ARG A 91 -2.57 -4.43 -18.49
N GLU A 92 -1.88 -4.54 -19.64
CA GLU A 92 -2.33 -5.42 -20.72
C GLU A 92 -2.32 -6.88 -20.29
N ASP A 93 -3.22 -7.70 -20.83
CA ASP A 93 -3.26 -9.12 -20.53
C ASP A 93 -1.96 -9.83 -20.95
N ALA A 94 -1.40 -10.61 -20.03
CA ALA A 94 -0.24 -11.45 -20.30
C ALA A 94 -0.60 -12.56 -21.29
N THR A 95 0.19 -12.69 -22.35
CA THR A 95 0.07 -13.80 -23.31
C THR A 95 0.56 -15.12 -22.70
N PRO A 96 0.27 -16.28 -23.32
CA PRO A 96 0.86 -17.55 -22.87
C PRO A 96 2.39 -17.54 -22.78
N ASP A 97 3.06 -16.84 -23.69
CA ASP A 97 4.52 -16.71 -23.69
C ASP A 97 5.02 -15.82 -22.55
N ASP A 98 4.33 -14.70 -22.27
CA ASP A 98 4.60 -13.84 -21.11
C ASP A 98 4.48 -14.65 -19.81
N ILE A 99 3.40 -15.43 -19.67
CA ILE A 99 3.15 -16.27 -18.49
C ILE A 99 4.23 -17.34 -18.33
N ALA A 100 4.64 -17.99 -19.43
CA ALA A 100 5.71 -18.99 -19.40
C ALA A 100 7.06 -18.37 -18.99
N ALA A 101 7.38 -17.17 -19.48
CA ALA A 101 8.58 -16.44 -19.10
C ALA A 101 8.55 -16.03 -17.62
N MET A 102 7.42 -15.49 -17.14
CA MET A 102 7.26 -15.12 -15.73
C MET A 102 7.33 -16.34 -14.80
N ALA A 103 6.76 -17.49 -15.18
CA ALA A 103 6.86 -18.73 -14.43
C ALA A 103 8.31 -19.22 -14.30
N LYS A 104 9.09 -19.14 -15.39
CA LYS A 104 10.51 -19.49 -15.39
C LYS A 104 11.31 -18.61 -14.42
N LEU A 105 11.09 -17.29 -14.46
CA LEU A 105 11.76 -16.34 -13.56
C LEU A 105 11.34 -16.53 -12.11
N ALA A 106 10.07 -16.86 -11.86
CA ALA A 106 9.58 -17.16 -10.52
C ALA A 106 10.23 -18.43 -9.93
N LYS A 107 10.38 -19.48 -10.74
CA LYS A 107 11.14 -20.68 -10.39
C LYS A 107 12.59 -20.35 -10.05
N GLU A 108 13.26 -19.57 -10.89
CA GLU A 108 14.66 -19.14 -10.69
C GLU A 108 14.83 -18.34 -9.39
N ALA A 109 13.95 -17.37 -9.14
CA ALA A 109 13.98 -16.54 -7.94
C ALA A 109 13.91 -17.38 -6.65
N VAL A 110 12.97 -18.33 -6.56
CA VAL A 110 12.84 -19.17 -5.35
C VAL A 110 13.96 -20.21 -5.23
N ILE A 111 14.55 -20.67 -6.34
CA ILE A 111 15.76 -21.51 -6.31
C ILE A 111 16.94 -20.70 -5.75
N ALA A 112 17.09 -19.43 -6.15
CA ALA A 112 18.14 -18.54 -5.69
C ALA A 112 17.99 -18.11 -4.21
N GLY A 113 16.79 -18.23 -3.64
CA GLY A 113 16.54 -17.97 -2.21
C GLY A 113 15.38 -17.03 -1.91
N ALA A 114 14.59 -16.62 -2.92
CA ALA A 114 13.35 -15.91 -2.65
C ALA A 114 12.42 -16.77 -1.79
N MET A 115 11.80 -16.16 -0.77
CA MET A 115 10.82 -16.84 0.07
C MET A 115 9.54 -17.19 -0.70
N GLY A 116 9.31 -16.54 -1.83
CA GLY A 116 8.05 -16.65 -2.54
C GLY A 116 7.86 -15.64 -3.64
N PHE A 117 6.60 -15.53 -4.06
CA PHE A 117 6.09 -14.58 -5.03
C PHE A 117 4.91 -13.84 -4.42
N SER A 118 4.86 -12.53 -4.63
CA SER A 118 3.81 -11.67 -4.07
C SER A 118 3.05 -10.93 -5.16
N THR A 119 1.78 -10.66 -4.93
CA THR A 119 0.95 -9.90 -5.87
C THR A 119 -0.17 -9.11 -5.18
N SER A 120 -0.77 -8.20 -5.95
CA SER A 120 -1.84 -7.32 -5.52
C SER A 120 -2.91 -7.20 -6.59
N ARG A 121 -4.17 -7.21 -6.17
CA ARG A 121 -5.33 -6.79 -6.97
C ARG A 121 -6.12 -5.67 -6.29
N THR A 122 -5.46 -4.84 -5.48
CA THR A 122 -6.11 -3.69 -4.81
C THR A 122 -5.96 -2.39 -5.61
N LEU A 123 -7.03 -1.59 -5.62
CA LEU A 123 -7.09 -0.23 -6.13
C LEU A 123 -6.37 0.79 -5.22
N ASN A 124 -5.99 0.39 -4.01
CA ASN A 124 -5.22 1.21 -3.09
C ASN A 124 -3.77 1.39 -3.57
N HIS A 125 -3.23 0.46 -4.37
CA HIS A 125 -1.92 0.63 -4.98
C HIS A 125 -2.05 1.42 -6.29
N ARG A 126 -1.62 2.68 -6.23
CA ARG A 126 -1.62 3.61 -7.36
C ARG A 126 -0.23 4.17 -7.61
N THR A 127 0.08 4.47 -8.84
CA THR A 127 1.27 5.22 -9.25
C THR A 127 1.13 6.70 -8.87
N SER A 128 2.21 7.48 -8.98
CA SER A 128 2.20 8.91 -8.61
C SER A 128 1.29 9.77 -9.50
N ASP A 129 1.00 9.33 -10.72
CA ASP A 129 0.01 9.92 -11.62
C ASP A 129 -1.42 9.36 -11.40
N GLY A 130 -1.62 8.54 -10.37
CA GLY A 130 -2.93 8.02 -9.95
C GLY A 130 -3.44 6.81 -10.73
N GLN A 131 -2.62 6.21 -11.60
CA GLN A 131 -2.96 5.00 -12.32
C GLN A 131 -2.88 3.77 -11.40
N PRO A 132 -3.74 2.76 -11.55
CA PRO A 132 -3.64 1.55 -10.75
C PRO A 132 -2.37 0.74 -11.03
N THR A 133 -1.90 -0.02 -10.03
CA THR A 133 -0.77 -0.95 -10.17
C THR A 133 -0.91 -1.91 -11.37
N PRO A 134 0.19 -2.28 -12.07
CA PRO A 134 0.23 -3.24 -13.17
C PRO A 134 -0.50 -4.55 -12.93
N THR A 135 -0.61 -4.92 -11.66
CA THR A 135 -1.07 -6.23 -11.22
C THR A 135 -2.57 -6.29 -10.93
N LEU A 136 -3.26 -5.13 -10.91
CA LEU A 136 -4.68 -5.01 -10.54
C LEU A 136 -5.59 -6.00 -11.29
N THR A 137 -5.38 -6.12 -12.60
CA THR A 137 -6.21 -6.90 -13.52
C THR A 137 -5.58 -8.26 -13.87
N ALA A 138 -4.54 -8.69 -13.16
CA ALA A 138 -3.89 -9.98 -13.40
C ALA A 138 -4.90 -11.14 -13.40
N SER A 139 -4.87 -11.93 -14.48
CA SER A 139 -5.83 -13.02 -14.67
C SER A 139 -5.51 -14.21 -13.77
N GLU A 140 -6.50 -15.07 -13.50
CA GLU A 140 -6.25 -16.33 -12.79
C GLU A 140 -5.25 -17.23 -13.55
N ALA A 141 -5.24 -17.17 -14.89
CA ALA A 141 -4.30 -17.94 -15.71
C ALA A 141 -2.86 -17.47 -15.50
N GLU A 142 -2.64 -16.15 -15.43
CA GLU A 142 -1.35 -15.53 -15.13
C GLU A 142 -0.87 -15.90 -13.72
N LEU A 143 -1.71 -15.69 -12.71
CA LEU A 143 -1.39 -16.03 -11.32
C LEU A 143 -1.09 -17.52 -11.14
N THR A 144 -1.89 -18.39 -11.76
CA THR A 144 -1.68 -19.83 -11.74
C THR A 144 -0.37 -20.20 -12.44
N GLY A 145 -0.08 -19.63 -13.61
CA GLY A 145 1.12 -19.93 -14.38
C GLY A 145 2.39 -19.57 -13.62
N ILE A 146 2.43 -18.39 -13.00
CA ILE A 146 3.55 -17.98 -12.15
C ILE A 146 3.70 -18.93 -10.95
N ALA A 147 2.59 -19.25 -10.28
CA ALA A 147 2.60 -20.16 -9.14
C ALA A 147 3.02 -21.60 -9.51
N MET A 148 2.81 -22.04 -10.75
CA MET A 148 3.35 -23.31 -11.24
C MET A 148 4.89 -23.30 -11.31
N GLY A 149 5.52 -22.15 -11.52
CA GLY A 149 6.98 -22.02 -11.43
C GLY A 149 7.50 -22.34 -10.01
N LEU A 150 6.81 -21.87 -8.98
CA LEU A 150 7.11 -22.23 -7.58
C LEU A 150 6.84 -23.71 -7.29
N ALA A 151 5.75 -24.26 -7.85
CA ALA A 151 5.44 -25.69 -7.74
C ALA A 151 6.56 -26.55 -8.34
N GLU A 152 7.06 -26.20 -9.52
CA GLU A 152 8.18 -26.89 -10.17
C GLU A 152 9.49 -26.79 -9.38
N ALA A 153 9.73 -25.66 -8.70
CA ALA A 153 10.86 -25.50 -7.79
C ALA A 153 10.73 -26.32 -6.49
N GLY A 154 9.52 -26.81 -6.18
CA GLY A 154 9.22 -27.52 -4.94
C GLY A 154 9.30 -26.64 -3.69
N ARG A 155 9.35 -25.31 -3.82
CA ARG A 155 9.52 -24.36 -2.71
C ARG A 155 8.88 -22.99 -3.00
N GLY A 156 8.78 -22.16 -1.96
CA GLY A 156 8.22 -20.81 -2.04
C GLY A 156 6.77 -20.71 -1.56
N VAL A 157 6.44 -19.52 -1.06
CA VAL A 157 5.09 -19.11 -0.59
C VAL A 157 4.48 -18.15 -1.60
N LEU A 158 3.16 -18.21 -1.77
CA LEU A 158 2.39 -17.19 -2.49
C LEU A 158 1.93 -16.13 -1.49
N GLN A 159 2.04 -14.85 -1.83
CA GLN A 159 1.42 -13.76 -1.06
C GLN A 159 0.45 -12.98 -1.94
N PHE A 160 -0.73 -12.68 -1.40
CA PHE A 160 -1.81 -12.04 -2.15
C PHE A 160 -2.55 -10.99 -1.30
N VAL A 161 -2.91 -9.87 -1.92
CA VAL A 161 -3.82 -8.87 -1.38
C VAL A 161 -4.80 -8.42 -2.48
N SER A 162 -6.03 -8.10 -2.11
CA SER A 162 -7.05 -7.51 -2.99
C SER A 162 -7.98 -6.62 -2.18
N ASP A 163 -8.86 -5.89 -2.86
CA ASP A 163 -9.98 -5.19 -2.21
C ASP A 163 -11.08 -6.16 -1.76
N PHE A 164 -11.09 -7.39 -2.32
CA PHE A 164 -12.06 -8.44 -2.02
C PHE A 164 -13.52 -7.98 -2.18
N ASP A 165 -13.82 -7.26 -3.27
CA ASP A 165 -15.18 -6.80 -3.60
C ASP A 165 -16.19 -7.96 -3.67
N ASP A 166 -15.74 -9.13 -4.13
CA ASP A 166 -16.44 -10.42 -4.07
C ASP A 166 -15.55 -11.45 -3.34
N PRO A 167 -15.59 -11.48 -1.99
CA PRO A 167 -14.71 -12.33 -1.19
C PRO A 167 -14.81 -13.81 -1.53
N GLN A 168 -16.00 -14.28 -1.91
CA GLN A 168 -16.30 -15.67 -2.21
C GLN A 168 -15.67 -16.08 -3.54
N LYS A 169 -15.82 -15.25 -4.58
CA LYS A 169 -15.19 -15.49 -5.88
C LYS A 169 -13.66 -15.46 -5.77
N GLU A 170 -13.11 -14.52 -5.02
CA GLU A 170 -11.68 -14.44 -4.79
C GLU A 170 -11.16 -15.63 -3.98
N ALA A 171 -11.80 -15.98 -2.86
CA ALA A 171 -11.39 -17.14 -2.08
C ALA A 171 -11.45 -18.44 -2.90
N ALA A 172 -12.46 -18.59 -3.78
CA ALA A 172 -12.54 -19.74 -4.68
C ALA A 172 -11.40 -19.77 -5.71
N MET A 173 -11.00 -18.63 -6.26
CA MET A 173 -9.83 -18.52 -7.15
C MET A 173 -8.54 -18.89 -6.42
N LEU A 174 -8.32 -18.30 -5.24
CA LEU A 174 -7.14 -18.55 -4.42
C LEU A 174 -7.03 -20.04 -4.05
N ARG A 175 -8.15 -20.67 -3.68
CA ARG A 175 -8.21 -22.11 -3.42
C ARG A 175 -7.81 -22.94 -4.64
N ARG A 176 -8.36 -22.65 -5.83
CA ARG A 176 -7.98 -23.35 -7.07
C ARG A 176 -6.49 -23.24 -7.39
N ILE A 177 -5.90 -22.05 -7.21
CA ILE A 177 -4.46 -21.83 -7.42
C ILE A 177 -3.64 -22.71 -6.46
N VAL A 178 -3.99 -22.71 -5.17
CA VAL A 178 -3.27 -23.47 -4.14
C VAL A 178 -3.43 -24.97 -4.33
N GLU A 179 -4.63 -25.46 -4.64
CA GLU A 179 -4.87 -26.89 -4.92
C GLU A 179 -4.09 -27.36 -6.15
N LYS A 180 -4.02 -26.54 -7.21
CA LYS A 180 -3.30 -26.88 -8.44
C LYS A 180 -1.78 -26.88 -8.27
N THR A 181 -1.25 -25.98 -7.45
CA THR A 181 0.21 -25.76 -7.31
C THR A 181 0.78 -26.47 -6.09
N GLY A 182 -0.06 -26.80 -5.11
CA GLY A 182 0.34 -27.31 -3.80
C GLY A 182 1.21 -26.35 -2.99
N ARG A 183 1.30 -25.05 -3.36
CA ARG A 183 2.14 -24.06 -2.66
C ARG A 183 1.34 -23.28 -1.62
N PRO A 184 1.90 -23.06 -0.41
CA PRO A 184 1.21 -22.31 0.64
C PRO A 184 0.93 -20.87 0.21
N LEU A 185 -0.19 -20.33 0.70
CA LEU A 185 -0.65 -18.97 0.40
C LEU A 185 -0.86 -18.16 1.67
N SER A 186 -0.27 -16.97 1.73
CA SER A 186 -0.50 -15.94 2.73
C SER A 186 -1.37 -14.82 2.13
N VAL A 187 -2.53 -14.57 2.71
CA VAL A 187 -3.49 -13.57 2.26
C VAL A 187 -3.48 -12.39 3.22
N SER A 188 -3.12 -11.19 2.76
CA SER A 188 -3.23 -9.98 3.58
C SER A 188 -4.70 -9.64 3.78
N LEU A 189 -5.18 -9.79 5.01
CA LEU A 189 -6.56 -9.57 5.41
C LEU A 189 -6.67 -8.23 6.13
N ALA A 190 -7.45 -7.31 5.54
CA ALA A 190 -7.78 -6.02 6.14
C ALA A 190 -9.28 -5.93 6.40
N GLN A 191 -9.65 -5.18 7.44
CA GLN A 191 -11.03 -4.77 7.65
C GLN A 191 -11.28 -3.49 6.85
N SER A 192 -12.41 -3.46 6.13
CA SER A 192 -12.88 -2.28 5.41
C SER A 192 -14.09 -1.69 6.12
N ASP A 193 -14.16 -0.37 6.18
CA ASP A 193 -15.25 0.36 6.80
C ASP A 193 -16.57 0.26 6.03
N VAL A 194 -16.50 0.21 4.70
CA VAL A 194 -17.68 0.06 3.85
C VAL A 194 -18.23 -1.37 3.87
N ALA A 195 -17.42 -2.33 4.34
CA ALA A 195 -17.76 -3.74 4.48
C ALA A 195 -17.24 -4.29 5.82
N PRO A 196 -17.80 -3.88 6.97
CA PRO A 196 -17.26 -4.18 8.30
C PRO A 196 -17.23 -5.67 8.66
N ASN A 197 -18.02 -6.48 7.95
CA ASN A 197 -18.06 -7.93 8.07
C ASN A 197 -17.36 -8.67 6.90
N GLY A 198 -16.87 -7.96 5.88
CA GLY A 198 -16.27 -8.55 4.69
C GLY A 198 -15.10 -9.48 5.01
N TRP A 199 -14.24 -9.06 5.95
CA TRP A 199 -13.11 -9.85 6.41
C TRP A 199 -13.52 -11.19 7.03
N ARG A 200 -14.70 -11.29 7.68
CA ARG A 200 -15.20 -12.54 8.27
C ARG A 200 -15.54 -13.57 7.20
N HIS A 201 -16.08 -13.12 6.05
CA HIS A 201 -16.38 -14.02 4.93
C HIS A 201 -15.10 -14.60 4.33
N LEU A 202 -14.09 -13.76 4.08
CA LEU A 202 -12.80 -14.21 3.59
C LEU A 202 -12.10 -15.12 4.61
N LEU A 203 -12.07 -14.74 5.89
CA LEU A 203 -11.47 -15.57 6.93
C LEU A 203 -12.16 -16.93 7.05
N GLY A 204 -13.49 -16.98 7.03
CA GLY A 204 -14.23 -18.24 7.05
C GLY A 204 -13.92 -19.14 5.84
N ALA A 205 -13.72 -18.57 4.66
CA ALA A 205 -13.29 -19.32 3.49
C ALA A 205 -11.84 -19.85 3.62
N ILE A 206 -10.94 -19.06 4.21
CA ILE A 206 -9.56 -19.47 4.52
C ILE A 206 -9.56 -20.60 5.57
N GLU A 207 -10.38 -20.50 6.61
CA GLU A 207 -10.54 -21.53 7.64
C GLU A 207 -11.09 -22.83 7.07
N ALA A 208 -12.10 -22.76 6.19
CA ALA A 208 -12.64 -23.93 5.49
C ALA A 208 -11.57 -24.59 4.60
N ALA A 209 -10.82 -23.81 3.83
CA ALA A 209 -9.72 -24.33 3.03
C ALA A 209 -8.63 -24.99 3.90
N ALA A 210 -8.28 -24.37 5.03
CA ALA A 210 -7.31 -24.92 5.98
C ALA A 210 -7.79 -26.23 6.62
N ALA A 211 -9.09 -26.35 6.93
CA ALA A 211 -9.70 -27.58 7.44
C ALA A 211 -9.65 -28.73 6.41
N ASP A 212 -9.75 -28.40 5.12
CA ASP A 212 -9.59 -29.34 4.00
C ASP A 212 -8.12 -29.68 3.69
N GLY A 213 -7.16 -29.15 4.47
CA GLY A 213 -5.73 -29.37 4.27
C GLY A 213 -5.08 -28.48 3.19
N VAL A 214 -5.82 -27.51 2.66
CA VAL A 214 -5.30 -26.53 1.70
C VAL A 214 -4.55 -25.43 2.47
N PRO A 215 -3.24 -25.21 2.24
CA PRO A 215 -2.40 -24.37 3.10
C PRO A 215 -2.57 -22.86 2.84
N ILE A 216 -3.75 -22.33 3.16
CA ILE A 216 -4.05 -20.89 3.09
C ILE A 216 -4.06 -20.30 4.50
N ARG A 217 -3.44 -19.13 4.68
CA ARG A 217 -3.37 -18.40 5.95
C ARG A 217 -3.69 -16.93 5.73
N ALA A 218 -4.40 -16.34 6.68
CA ALA A 218 -4.58 -14.90 6.74
C ALA A 218 -3.39 -14.25 7.45
N GLN A 219 -2.92 -13.13 6.93
CA GLN A 219 -1.96 -12.22 7.55
C GLN A 219 -2.68 -10.93 7.91
N VAL A 220 -2.68 -10.57 9.19
CA VAL A 220 -3.38 -9.40 9.72
C VAL A 220 -2.35 -8.43 10.30
N ALA A 221 -2.53 -7.14 10.02
CA ALA A 221 -1.72 -6.10 10.62
C ALA A 221 -2.10 -5.91 12.11
N PRO A 222 -1.14 -5.61 13.00
CA PRO A 222 -1.42 -5.37 14.42
C PRO A 222 -2.11 -4.03 14.69
N ARG A 223 -2.35 -3.23 13.63
CA ARG A 223 -3.05 -1.95 13.67
C ARG A 223 -3.80 -1.72 12.36
N PRO A 224 -4.81 -0.84 12.35
CA PRO A 224 -5.45 -0.42 11.12
C PRO A 224 -4.47 0.19 10.10
N VAL A 225 -4.74 -0.04 8.82
CA VAL A 225 -4.15 0.76 7.74
C VAL A 225 -4.83 2.12 7.80
N GLY A 226 -4.03 3.17 7.94
CA GLY A 226 -4.55 4.53 8.07
C GLY A 226 -3.68 5.55 7.35
N VAL A 227 -4.22 6.75 7.19
CA VAL A 227 -3.61 7.86 6.46
C VAL A 227 -3.21 8.95 7.44
N LEU A 228 -2.00 9.47 7.26
CA LEU A 228 -1.52 10.62 8.00
C LEU A 228 -1.88 11.90 7.24
N LEU A 229 -2.46 12.85 7.95
CA LEU A 229 -2.91 14.14 7.41
C LEU A 229 -2.23 15.28 8.16
N GLY A 230 -1.73 16.28 7.45
CA GLY A 230 -0.98 17.38 8.06
C GLY A 230 -0.54 18.43 7.05
N LEU A 231 -0.06 19.58 7.54
CA LEU A 231 0.37 20.68 6.66
C LEU A 231 1.66 20.33 5.90
N GLU A 232 2.53 19.50 6.46
CA GLU A 232 3.76 19.01 5.81
C GLU A 232 3.55 17.74 4.98
N LEU A 233 2.36 17.15 5.02
CA LEU A 233 2.04 15.90 4.34
C LEU A 233 1.29 16.17 3.02
N THR A 234 1.22 15.13 2.19
CA THR A 234 0.56 15.17 0.87
C THR A 234 -0.89 15.67 0.94
N LEU A 235 -1.60 15.31 2.02
CA LEU A 235 -3.01 15.67 2.23
C LEU A 235 -3.26 16.24 3.63
N ASN A 236 -4.27 17.10 3.71
CA ASN A 236 -4.89 17.54 4.94
C ASN A 236 -6.41 17.78 4.72
N PRO A 237 -7.21 17.95 5.78
CA PRO A 237 -8.65 18.24 5.68
C PRO A 237 -9.04 19.39 4.76
N PHE A 238 -8.12 20.33 4.51
CA PHE A 238 -8.34 21.51 3.69
C PHE A 238 -7.78 21.42 2.26
N SER A 239 -7.11 20.32 1.85
CA SER A 239 -6.47 20.20 0.53
C SER A 239 -7.43 20.40 -0.66
N ALA A 240 -8.73 20.14 -0.47
CA ALA A 240 -9.76 20.37 -1.48
C ALA A 240 -10.39 21.78 -1.45
N HIS A 241 -10.05 22.63 -0.48
CA HIS A 241 -10.66 23.96 -0.30
C HIS A 241 -9.93 25.01 -1.16
N PRO A 242 -10.64 25.76 -2.04
CA PRO A 242 -10.06 26.85 -2.82
C PRO A 242 -9.25 27.84 -1.98
N THR A 243 -9.73 28.21 -0.80
CA THR A 243 -9.06 29.15 0.11
C THR A 243 -7.71 28.62 0.57
N TYR A 244 -7.61 27.32 0.89
CA TYR A 244 -6.34 26.72 1.28
C TYR A 244 -5.35 26.65 0.12
N ARG A 245 -5.83 26.43 -1.12
CA ARG A 245 -4.97 26.41 -2.31
C ARG A 245 -4.24 27.73 -2.55
N GLU A 246 -4.79 28.87 -2.09
CA GLU A 246 -4.11 30.18 -2.14
C GLU A 246 -2.75 30.18 -1.42
N ILE A 247 -2.55 29.28 -0.44
CA ILE A 247 -1.35 29.22 0.40
C ILE A 247 -0.62 27.88 0.32
N ALA A 248 -1.12 26.88 -0.43
CA ALA A 248 -0.63 25.51 -0.37
C ALA A 248 0.87 25.37 -0.70
N ASP A 249 1.38 26.19 -1.63
CA ASP A 249 2.77 26.19 -2.09
C ASP A 249 3.71 27.07 -1.26
N LEU A 250 3.20 27.76 -0.23
CA LEU A 250 4.04 28.58 0.65
C LEU A 250 4.87 27.70 1.60
N PRO A 251 6.06 28.17 2.04
CA PRO A 251 6.79 27.53 3.13
C PRO A 251 5.92 27.36 4.38
N LEU A 252 6.10 26.27 5.13
CA LEU A 252 5.28 25.96 6.31
C LEU A 252 5.10 27.15 7.29
N PRO A 253 6.14 27.92 7.67
CA PRO A 253 5.96 29.05 8.59
C PRO A 253 4.99 30.12 8.05
N GLU A 254 5.02 30.39 6.75
CA GLU A 254 4.10 31.35 6.12
C GLU A 254 2.68 30.78 6.02
N ARG A 255 2.52 29.48 5.74
CA ARG A 255 1.21 28.81 5.80
C ARG A 255 0.60 28.93 7.19
N VAL A 256 1.36 28.62 8.23
CA VAL A 256 0.94 28.72 9.64
C VAL A 256 0.55 30.14 10.00
N LYS A 257 1.34 31.14 9.60
CA LYS A 257 1.03 32.56 9.81
C LYS A 257 -0.31 32.94 9.18
N ARG A 258 -0.56 32.53 7.94
CA ARG A 258 -1.84 32.77 7.23
C ARG A 258 -3.00 32.03 7.87
N LEU A 259 -2.81 30.78 8.30
CA LEU A 259 -3.86 29.99 8.95
C LEU A 259 -4.21 30.49 10.37
N ARG A 260 -3.31 31.22 11.03
CA ARG A 260 -3.56 31.90 12.31
C ARG A 260 -4.18 33.29 12.16
N ASP A 261 -4.16 33.87 10.96
CA ASP A 261 -4.83 35.13 10.68
C ASP A 261 -6.36 34.97 10.83
N PRO A 262 -7.04 35.77 11.67
CA PRO A 262 -8.46 35.59 11.95
C PRO A 262 -9.35 35.67 10.70
N ASP A 263 -9.03 36.59 9.78
CA ASP A 263 -9.82 36.80 8.57
C ASP A 263 -9.64 35.64 7.58
N PHE A 264 -8.40 35.21 7.36
CA PHE A 264 -8.11 34.03 6.53
C PHE A 264 -8.75 32.77 7.11
N ARG A 265 -8.63 32.56 8.43
CA ARG A 265 -9.25 31.43 9.12
C ARG A 265 -10.77 31.43 8.95
N ALA A 266 -11.43 32.58 9.13
CA ALA A 266 -12.87 32.69 8.95
C ALA A 266 -13.28 32.36 7.50
N ARG A 267 -12.54 32.85 6.50
CA ARG A 267 -12.77 32.48 5.09
C ARG A 267 -12.61 30.97 4.87
N LEU A 268 -11.54 30.38 5.38
CA LEU A 268 -11.25 28.96 5.19
C LEU A 268 -12.33 28.07 5.82
N LEU A 269 -12.79 28.40 7.02
CA LEU A 269 -13.84 27.63 7.71
C LEU A 269 -15.24 27.83 7.12
N ALA A 270 -15.46 28.91 6.36
CA ALA A 270 -16.69 29.14 5.60
C ALA A 270 -16.62 28.56 4.17
N ASP A 271 -15.43 28.15 3.72
CA ASP A 271 -15.19 27.61 2.39
C ASP A 271 -15.68 26.15 2.31
N ALA A 272 -15.99 25.71 1.09
CA ALA A 272 -16.41 24.35 0.81
C ALA A 272 -15.40 23.65 -0.11
N PRO A 273 -15.15 22.35 0.09
CA PRO A 273 -14.22 21.61 -0.75
C PRO A 273 -14.74 21.51 -2.20
N GLN A 274 -13.85 21.78 -3.16
CA GLN A 274 -14.11 21.67 -4.59
C GLN A 274 -13.18 20.62 -5.20
N THR A 275 -13.68 19.40 -5.37
CA THR A 275 -12.97 18.31 -6.02
C THR A 275 -13.96 17.34 -6.64
N ASP A 276 -13.59 16.69 -7.73
CA ASP A 276 -14.34 15.55 -8.29
C ASP A 276 -13.78 14.21 -7.84
N ASN A 277 -12.64 14.21 -7.12
CA ASN A 277 -12.01 12.99 -6.62
C ASN A 277 -12.85 12.39 -5.46
N PRO A 278 -13.47 11.21 -5.64
CA PRO A 278 -14.31 10.58 -4.62
C PRO A 278 -13.55 10.25 -3.33
N PHE A 279 -12.25 9.93 -3.44
CA PHE A 279 -11.37 9.66 -2.31
C PHE A 279 -11.25 10.91 -1.42
N LEU A 280 -10.92 12.06 -2.00
CA LEU A 280 -10.85 13.32 -1.27
C LEU A 280 -12.22 13.73 -0.70
N LYS A 281 -13.33 13.46 -1.40
CA LYS A 281 -14.69 13.76 -0.88
C LYS A 281 -15.02 12.97 0.39
N SER A 282 -14.69 11.69 0.42
CA SER A 282 -15.06 10.75 1.50
C SER A 282 -14.06 10.78 2.66
N MET A 283 -12.76 10.79 2.34
CA MET A 283 -11.70 10.53 3.30
C MET A 283 -11.42 11.72 4.22
N VAL A 284 -11.19 12.91 3.66
CA VAL A 284 -10.76 14.08 4.44
C VAL A 284 -11.88 14.74 5.24
N ARG A 285 -13.11 14.21 5.13
CA ARG A 285 -14.32 14.73 5.79
C ARG A 285 -14.94 13.77 6.78
N ASN A 286 -14.39 12.56 6.93
CA ASN A 286 -14.90 11.60 7.89
C ASN A 286 -14.40 11.89 9.30
N PHE A 287 -14.73 13.08 9.84
CA PHE A 287 -14.23 13.54 11.14
C PHE A 287 -14.62 12.64 12.32
N GLY A 288 -15.61 11.76 12.15
CA GLY A 288 -15.95 10.70 13.10
C GLY A 288 -14.96 9.52 13.11
N LYS A 289 -13.91 9.58 12.28
CA LYS A 289 -12.82 8.59 12.20
C LYS A 289 -11.45 9.24 12.11
N ILE A 290 -11.36 10.56 12.16
CA ILE A 290 -10.08 11.26 12.24
C ILE A 290 -9.76 11.49 13.71
N PHE A 291 -8.52 11.22 14.09
CA PHE A 291 -7.97 11.35 15.42
C PHE A 291 -6.73 12.23 15.40
N GLN A 292 -6.38 12.82 16.54
CA GLN A 292 -5.06 13.43 16.70
C GLN A 292 -4.00 12.34 16.87
N LEU A 293 -2.88 12.41 16.14
CA LEU A 293 -1.72 11.59 16.43
C LEU A 293 -0.89 12.27 17.53
N SER A 294 -1.17 11.94 18.79
CA SER A 294 -0.52 12.53 19.97
C SER A 294 0.88 12.00 20.23
N ASP A 295 1.57 12.60 21.20
CA ASP A 295 2.79 12.05 21.82
C ASP A 295 2.54 11.88 23.33
N PRO A 296 2.50 10.64 23.87
CA PRO A 296 2.74 9.37 23.17
C PRO A 296 1.67 9.02 22.14
N VAL A 297 2.05 8.26 21.12
CA VAL A 297 1.16 7.84 20.04
C VAL A 297 0.15 6.82 20.54
N ASN A 298 -1.14 7.05 20.26
CA ASN A 298 -2.21 6.09 20.45
C ASN A 298 -2.73 5.61 19.09
N TYR A 299 -2.49 4.33 18.76
CA TYR A 299 -2.98 3.70 17.52
C TYR A 299 -4.35 3.03 17.68
N GLU A 300 -4.90 2.99 18.90
CA GLU A 300 -6.23 2.46 19.20
C GLU A 300 -7.08 3.50 19.96
N PRO A 301 -7.27 4.71 19.40
CA PRO A 301 -8.09 5.73 20.03
C PRO A 301 -9.57 5.30 20.06
N GLY A 302 -10.26 5.64 21.14
CA GLY A 302 -11.70 5.38 21.28
C GLY A 302 -12.55 6.40 20.53
N PRO A 303 -13.85 6.11 20.28
CA PRO A 303 -14.76 6.99 19.55
C PRO A 303 -14.89 8.41 20.13
N GLU A 304 -14.69 8.56 21.44
CA GLU A 304 -14.68 9.85 22.15
C GLU A 304 -13.50 10.76 21.77
N SER A 305 -12.44 10.17 21.20
CA SER A 305 -11.23 10.87 20.78
C SER A 305 -11.27 11.34 19.32
N THR A 306 -12.39 11.12 18.62
CA THR A 306 -12.58 11.56 17.24
C THR A 306 -12.69 13.08 17.16
N LEU A 307 -12.26 13.67 16.04
CA LEU A 307 -12.42 15.10 15.79
C LEU A 307 -13.89 15.55 15.87
N ALA A 308 -14.82 14.70 15.44
CA ALA A 308 -16.26 14.96 15.59
C ALA A 308 -16.69 15.04 17.06
N ALA A 309 -16.28 14.08 17.90
CA ALA A 309 -16.60 14.09 19.34
C ALA A 309 -15.96 15.28 20.06
N MET A 310 -14.72 15.63 19.70
CA MET A 310 -14.03 16.82 20.21
C MET A 310 -14.76 18.12 19.82
N ALA A 311 -15.25 18.19 18.58
CA ALA A 311 -15.99 19.35 18.09
C ALA A 311 -17.32 19.54 18.81
N GLU A 312 -18.07 18.45 19.02
CA GLU A 312 -19.31 18.44 19.80
C GLU A 312 -19.07 18.92 21.23
N ALA A 313 -18.05 18.38 21.91
CA ALA A 313 -17.70 18.77 23.27
C ALA A 313 -17.26 20.25 23.39
N ARG A 314 -16.67 20.81 22.34
CA ARG A 314 -16.19 22.22 22.29
C ARG A 314 -17.25 23.20 21.76
N GLY A 315 -18.35 22.72 21.19
CA GLY A 315 -19.36 23.57 20.54
C GLY A 315 -18.85 24.30 19.29
N VAL A 316 -17.93 23.67 18.54
CA VAL A 316 -17.35 24.22 17.29
C VAL A 316 -17.47 23.23 16.13
N SER A 317 -17.06 23.61 14.92
CA SER A 317 -17.04 22.67 13.79
C SER A 317 -15.85 21.70 13.85
N PRO A 318 -15.98 20.47 13.32
CA PRO A 318 -14.86 19.54 13.19
C PRO A 318 -13.68 20.10 12.40
N GLU A 319 -13.94 20.93 11.39
CA GLU A 319 -12.92 21.65 10.63
C GLU A 319 -12.12 22.59 11.53
N ALA A 320 -12.78 23.31 12.44
CA ALA A 320 -12.08 24.19 13.38
C ALA A 320 -11.15 23.40 14.31
N VAL A 321 -11.62 22.24 14.80
CA VAL A 321 -10.78 21.32 15.61
C VAL A 321 -9.60 20.81 14.77
N ALA A 322 -9.84 20.33 13.55
CA ALA A 322 -8.78 19.85 12.66
C ALA A 322 -7.70 20.92 12.43
N LEU A 323 -8.12 22.16 12.16
CA LEU A 323 -7.21 23.29 11.95
C LEU A 323 -6.40 23.59 13.21
N ASP A 324 -7.04 23.63 14.38
CA ASP A 324 -6.34 23.89 15.65
C ASP A 324 -5.27 22.83 15.93
N LEU A 325 -5.63 21.56 15.76
CA LEU A 325 -4.73 20.43 16.00
C LEU A 325 -3.55 20.42 15.03
N MET A 326 -3.77 20.72 13.74
CA MET A 326 -2.67 20.83 12.77
C MET A 326 -1.76 22.04 13.03
N LEU A 327 -2.28 23.11 13.63
CA LEU A 327 -1.51 24.31 13.98
C LEU A 327 -0.69 24.18 15.27
N GLU A 328 -0.89 23.10 16.02
CA GLU A 328 -0.02 22.74 17.14
C GLU A 328 1.43 22.59 16.67
N ARG A 329 2.38 22.76 17.61
CA ARG A 329 3.83 22.58 17.36
C ARG A 329 4.30 23.31 16.08
N GLU A 330 3.83 24.55 15.92
CA GLU A 330 4.16 25.41 14.77
C GLU A 330 3.78 24.83 13.40
N GLY A 331 2.67 24.09 13.33
CA GLY A 331 2.17 23.53 12.07
C GLY A 331 2.55 22.07 11.80
N SER A 332 3.25 21.44 12.74
CA SER A 332 3.67 20.02 12.65
C SER A 332 2.69 19.06 13.33
N GLY A 333 1.50 19.54 13.71
CA GLY A 333 0.43 18.66 14.21
C GLY A 333 -0.04 17.68 13.14
N VAL A 334 -0.18 16.41 13.51
CA VAL A 334 -0.59 15.32 12.60
C VAL A 334 -1.93 14.74 13.04
N LEU A 335 -2.79 14.50 12.06
CA LEU A 335 -4.04 13.77 12.22
C LEU A 335 -3.88 12.38 11.62
N TYR A 336 -4.55 11.40 12.22
CA TYR A 336 -4.59 10.02 11.79
C TYR A 336 -6.03 9.64 11.43
N LEU A 337 -6.21 9.06 10.25
CA LEU A 337 -7.46 8.48 9.77
C LEU A 337 -7.32 6.98 9.57
#